data_AF-A0A949XJA6-F1
#
_entry.id   AF-A0A949XJA6-F1
#
_cell.length_a   1.000
_cell.length_b   1.000
_cell.length_c   1.000
_cell.angle_alpha   90.00
_cell.angle_beta   90.00
_cell.angle_gamma   90.00
#
_symmetry.space_group_name_H-M   'P 1'
#
loop_
_entity.id
_entity.type
_entity.pdbx_description
1 polymer ?
#
loop_
_entity_poly.entity_id
_entity_poly.type
_entity_poly.pdbx_seq_one_letter_code
_entity_poly.pdbx_strand_id
1 'polypeptide(L)'
;MQRIVLPKQTIQILMFFTVAVCHQTALTAQEHAAPDAQASNSTLNVTHILGFEGISNNTNGSLSIQNGCLRFQKTASTSAQIPIASIQNLNTGEQDRQVGGAGMTVAKMAVPYGGGSVISLFSHKKYDTVSLEYVDSNGGLHGAIFQLEKGQGQILRSELEAAGVHVAHPEDETSKGSTQETKHEDN
;
A
#
# COMPACT_ATOMS: atom_id res chain seq x y z
N MET A 1 -62.69 37.95 -21.02
CA MET A 1 -63.23 37.37 -19.78
C MET A 1 -62.40 37.92 -18.62
N GLN A 2 -62.99 38.80 -17.81
CA GLN A 2 -62.31 39.55 -16.76
C GLN A 2 -63.31 39.69 -15.61
N ARG A 3 -62.98 39.23 -14.39
CA ARG A 3 -63.60 39.68 -13.13
C ARG A 3 -62.63 39.46 -11.97
N ILE A 4 -62.21 40.56 -11.37
CA ILE A 4 -61.66 40.65 -10.01
C ILE A 4 -62.85 40.65 -9.05
N VAL A 5 -62.82 39.82 -8.00
CA VAL A 5 -63.64 39.99 -6.78
C VAL A 5 -62.83 39.48 -5.56
N LEU A 6 -62.39 40.41 -4.72
CA LEU A 6 -62.02 40.24 -3.28
C LEU A 6 -63.32 40.32 -2.43
N PRO A 7 -63.37 40.17 -1.08
CA PRO A 7 -62.37 39.83 -0.03
C PRO A 7 -62.97 38.87 1.05
N LYS A 8 -62.39 38.84 2.26
CA LYS A 8 -63.05 38.80 3.60
C LYS A 8 -62.43 37.73 4.51
N GLN A 9 -61.38 38.07 5.24
CA GLN A 9 -61.46 38.46 6.66
C GLN A 9 -62.05 37.38 7.59
N THR A 10 -61.12 36.88 8.41
CA THR A 10 -61.23 36.67 9.86
C THR A 10 -62.05 35.48 10.38
N ILE A 11 -61.47 34.85 11.41
CA ILE A 11 -62.09 33.94 12.40
C ILE A 11 -62.20 32.51 11.84
N GLN A 12 -61.33 31.57 12.21
CA GLN A 12 -61.30 30.95 13.53
C GLN A 12 -59.87 30.47 13.84
N ILE A 13 -59.21 31.14 14.79
CA ILE A 13 -58.15 30.52 15.59
C ILE A 13 -58.89 29.63 16.59
N LEU A 14 -58.88 28.32 16.39
CA LEU A 14 -59.23 27.39 17.46
C LEU A 14 -58.09 26.38 17.62
N MET A 15 -57.32 26.66 18.67
CA MET A 15 -56.49 25.75 19.43
C MET A 15 -56.79 24.26 19.20
N PHE A 16 -55.80 23.55 18.66
CA PHE A 16 -55.44 22.24 19.19
C PHE A 16 -53.95 22.25 19.48
N PHE A 17 -53.64 22.70 20.69
CA PHE A 17 -52.36 22.59 21.36
C PHE A 17 -52.19 21.11 21.78
N THR A 18 -51.99 20.21 20.82
CA THR A 18 -51.50 18.86 21.12
C THR A 18 -49.99 18.90 21.09
N VAL A 19 -49.44 19.12 22.27
CA VAL A 19 -48.04 18.95 22.64
C VAL A 19 -47.63 17.50 22.32
N ALA A 20 -47.13 17.27 21.11
CA ALA A 20 -46.42 16.06 20.75
C ALA A 20 -44.94 16.26 21.09
N VAL A 21 -44.62 16.10 22.38
CA VAL A 21 -43.26 15.85 22.84
C VAL A 21 -42.89 14.44 22.37
N CYS A 22 -42.27 14.35 21.20
CA CYS A 22 -41.53 13.16 20.79
C CYS A 22 -40.04 13.50 20.82
N HIS A 23 -39.34 12.75 21.64
CA HIS A 23 -37.95 12.94 22.02
C HIS A 23 -37.02 12.78 20.82
N GLN A 24 -35.95 13.55 20.86
CA GLN A 24 -34.84 13.52 19.92
C GLN A 24 -34.21 12.11 19.86
N THR A 25 -34.17 11.53 18.67
CA THR A 25 -32.98 10.81 18.21
C THR A 25 -32.77 11.23 16.77
N ALA A 26 -31.98 12.29 16.59
CA ALA A 26 -31.32 12.52 15.33
C ALA A 26 -30.40 11.32 15.09
N LEU A 27 -30.87 10.34 14.31
CA LEU A 27 -29.95 9.39 13.70
C LEU A 27 -29.27 10.18 12.60
N THR A 28 -28.21 10.91 12.96
CA THR A 28 -27.21 11.31 11.99
C THR A 28 -26.71 10.01 11.39
N ALA A 29 -27.10 9.73 10.15
CA ALA A 29 -26.34 8.84 9.30
C ALA A 29 -24.94 9.44 9.28
N GLN A 30 -24.08 8.89 10.14
CA GLN A 30 -22.66 9.18 10.14
C GLN A 30 -22.18 8.51 8.86
N GLU A 31 -22.28 9.25 7.76
CA GLU A 31 -21.43 9.06 6.60
C GLU A 31 -20.02 9.14 7.17
N HIS A 32 -19.48 7.96 7.45
CA HIS A 32 -18.10 7.78 7.80
C HIS A 32 -17.38 8.21 6.52
N ALA A 33 -17.12 9.50 6.41
CA ALA A 33 -16.06 9.99 5.55
C ALA A 33 -14.84 9.21 6.03
N ALA A 34 -14.50 8.16 5.28
CA ALA A 34 -13.22 7.52 5.38
C ALA A 34 -12.20 8.68 5.40
N PRO A 35 -11.16 8.60 6.23
CA PRO A 35 -10.09 9.58 6.11
C PRO A 35 -9.70 9.56 4.64
N ASP A 36 -9.80 10.69 3.96
CA ASP A 36 -9.13 10.87 2.68
C ASP A 36 -7.68 10.51 2.98
N ALA A 37 -7.29 9.28 2.64
CA ALA A 37 -5.93 8.82 2.72
C ALA A 37 -5.17 9.82 1.86
N GLN A 38 -4.53 10.79 2.51
CA GLN A 38 -3.78 11.85 1.87
C GLN A 38 -2.87 11.14 0.86
N ALA A 39 -3.16 11.32 -0.42
CA ALA A 39 -2.42 10.68 -1.49
C ALA A 39 -0.95 11.06 -1.29
N SER A 40 -0.14 10.10 -0.87
CA SER A 40 1.29 10.28 -0.75
C SER A 40 1.80 10.54 -2.16
N ASN A 41 2.19 11.79 -2.41
CA ASN A 41 2.45 12.29 -3.76
C ASN A 41 3.76 11.75 -4.37
N SER A 42 4.51 10.91 -3.65
CA SER A 42 5.76 10.38 -4.17
C SER A 42 5.51 9.27 -5.18
N THR A 43 6.19 9.37 -6.32
CA THR A 43 6.28 8.31 -7.31
C THR A 43 7.70 7.79 -7.27
N LEU A 44 7.87 6.53 -6.85
CA LEU A 44 9.17 5.89 -6.68
C LEU A 44 9.47 5.01 -7.90
N ASN A 45 10.70 5.07 -8.40
CA ASN A 45 11.16 4.14 -9.42
C ASN A 45 11.58 2.83 -8.76
N VAL A 46 10.94 1.73 -9.15
CA VAL A 46 11.16 0.41 -8.52
C VAL A 46 11.37 -0.66 -9.57
N THR A 47 12.05 -1.73 -9.18
CA THR A 47 12.03 -2.99 -9.93
C THR A 47 11.06 -3.94 -9.23
N HIS A 48 9.96 -4.30 -9.88
CA HIS A 48 9.08 -5.39 -9.47
C HIS A 48 9.84 -6.71 -9.64
N ILE A 49 10.17 -7.36 -8.54
CA ILE A 49 10.91 -8.63 -8.56
C ILE A 49 9.94 -9.78 -8.83
N LEU A 50 8.82 -9.83 -8.10
CA LEU A 50 7.80 -10.89 -8.18
C LEU A 50 6.52 -10.41 -7.46
N GLY A 51 5.36 -11.00 -7.82
CA GLY A 51 4.13 -10.93 -7.02
C GLY A 51 2.89 -10.39 -7.71
N PHE A 52 3.03 -9.91 -8.95
CA PHE A 52 1.90 -9.50 -9.78
C PHE A 52 1.62 -10.47 -10.92
N GLU A 53 0.39 -10.95 -10.97
CA GLU A 53 -0.11 -11.72 -12.10
C GLU A 53 -0.09 -10.86 -13.38
N GLY A 54 0.35 -11.46 -14.49
CA GLY A 54 0.41 -10.77 -15.79
C GLY A 54 1.55 -9.74 -15.94
N ILE A 55 2.38 -9.52 -14.91
CA ILE A 55 3.57 -8.66 -14.99
C ILE A 55 4.82 -9.52 -14.86
N SER A 56 5.73 -9.41 -15.82
CA SER A 56 7.00 -10.14 -15.78
C SER A 56 7.82 -9.82 -14.52
N ASN A 57 8.57 -10.80 -14.04
CA ASN A 57 9.54 -10.62 -12.96
C ASN A 57 10.68 -9.67 -13.40
N ASN A 58 11.35 -9.06 -12.43
CA ASN A 58 12.44 -8.08 -12.63
C ASN A 58 12.06 -6.92 -13.58
N THR A 59 10.82 -6.45 -13.48
CA THR A 59 10.30 -5.38 -14.34
C THR A 59 10.47 -4.03 -13.67
N ASN A 60 11.16 -3.11 -14.34
CA ASN A 60 11.24 -1.72 -13.90
C ASN A 60 9.91 -1.00 -14.12
N GLY A 61 9.52 -0.15 -13.18
CA GLY A 61 8.32 0.67 -13.26
C GLY A 61 8.27 1.71 -12.15
N SER A 62 7.10 2.31 -11.99
CA SER A 62 6.82 3.36 -11.02
C SER A 62 5.84 2.84 -9.98
N LEU A 63 6.11 3.13 -8.72
CA LEU A 63 5.21 2.83 -7.60
C LEU A 63 4.64 4.15 -7.06
N SER A 64 3.34 4.20 -6.83
CA SER A 64 2.66 5.40 -6.33
C SER A 64 1.46 5.01 -5.46
N ILE A 65 1.13 5.86 -4.50
CA ILE A 65 -0.07 5.69 -3.67
C ILE A 65 -1.13 6.65 -4.19
N GLN A 66 -2.22 6.11 -4.75
CA GLN A 66 -3.30 6.91 -5.32
C GLN A 66 -4.65 6.25 -5.08
N ASN A 67 -5.65 7.04 -4.72
CA ASN A 67 -7.03 6.59 -4.51
C ASN A 67 -7.15 5.41 -3.53
N GLY A 68 -6.36 5.42 -2.44
CA GLY A 68 -6.34 4.32 -1.47
C GLY A 68 -5.72 3.01 -1.99
N CYS A 69 -5.01 3.05 -3.13
CA CYS A 69 -4.33 1.90 -3.71
C CYS A 69 -2.83 2.18 -3.88
N LEU A 70 -2.03 1.17 -3.58
CA LEU A 70 -0.64 1.08 -4.03
C LEU A 70 -0.64 0.62 -5.49
N ARG A 71 -0.18 1.47 -6.40
CA ARG A 71 -0.17 1.21 -7.84
C ARG A 71 1.25 1.06 -8.36
N PHE A 72 1.52 -0.09 -8.98
CA PHE A 72 2.69 -0.30 -9.82
C PHE A 72 2.33 -0.06 -11.28
N GLN A 73 3.19 0.66 -12.00
CA GLN A 73 2.99 0.99 -13.42
C GLN A 73 4.29 0.88 -14.20
N LYS A 74 4.34 0.00 -15.21
CA LYS A 74 5.41 -0.02 -16.22
C LYS A 74 5.07 0.87 -17.40
N THR A 75 3.84 0.72 -17.89
CA THR A 75 3.25 1.47 -19.01
C THR A 75 1.78 1.75 -18.70
N ALA A 76 1.10 2.53 -19.54
CA ALA A 76 -0.33 2.76 -19.39
C ALA A 76 -1.17 1.46 -19.42
N SER A 77 -0.72 0.42 -20.13
CA SER A 77 -1.42 -0.86 -20.29
C SER A 77 -0.90 -1.98 -19.39
N THR A 78 0.22 -1.78 -18.70
CA THR A 78 0.84 -2.78 -17.81
C THR A 78 0.98 -2.16 -16.42
N SER A 79 -0.05 -2.38 -15.61
CA SER A 79 -0.16 -1.87 -14.24
C SER A 79 -0.81 -2.88 -13.33
N ALA A 80 -0.45 -2.84 -12.04
CA ALA A 80 -1.13 -3.57 -10.98
C ALA A 80 -1.52 -2.60 -9.86
N GLN A 81 -2.61 -2.92 -9.16
CA GLN A 81 -3.11 -2.13 -8.04
C GLN A 81 -3.40 -3.05 -6.86
N ILE A 82 -2.95 -2.63 -5.68
CA ILE A 82 -3.23 -3.29 -4.41
C ILE A 82 -3.98 -2.27 -3.55
N PRO A 83 -5.22 -2.55 -3.12
CA PRO A 83 -5.89 -1.72 -2.13
C PRO A 83 -5.05 -1.66 -0.85
N ILE A 84 -4.79 -0.46 -0.33
CA ILE A 84 -3.98 -0.28 0.89
C ILE A 84 -4.61 -1.03 2.07
N ALA A 85 -5.94 -1.01 2.13
CA ALA A 85 -6.72 -1.71 3.16
C ALA A 85 -6.61 -3.24 3.09
N SER A 86 -6.10 -3.83 2.01
CA SER A 86 -5.89 -5.28 1.91
C SER A 86 -4.46 -5.72 2.22
N ILE A 87 -3.55 -4.77 2.49
CA ILE A 87 -2.17 -5.05 2.88
C ILE A 87 -2.16 -5.50 4.35
N GLN A 88 -1.72 -6.74 4.58
CA GLN A 88 -1.67 -7.38 5.89
C GLN A 88 -0.30 -7.19 6.55
N ASN A 89 0.75 -7.19 5.74
CA ASN A 89 2.11 -7.10 6.24
C ASN A 89 2.99 -6.30 5.29
N LEU A 90 3.98 -5.62 5.87
CA LEU A 90 4.95 -4.83 5.14
C LEU A 90 6.31 -4.92 5.83
N ASN A 91 7.31 -5.37 5.08
CA ASN A 91 8.67 -5.59 5.55
C ASN A 91 9.65 -4.85 4.64
N THR A 92 10.62 -4.18 5.25
CA THR A 92 11.72 -3.51 4.55
C THR A 92 13.03 -4.20 4.89
N GLY A 93 13.91 -4.39 3.91
CA GLY A 93 15.27 -4.89 4.08
C GLY A 93 16.26 -4.13 3.21
N GLU A 94 17.54 -4.31 3.46
CA GLU A 94 18.62 -3.78 2.62
C GLU A 94 19.30 -4.93 1.88
N GLN A 95 19.60 -4.75 0.59
CA GLN A 95 20.32 -5.71 -0.23
C GLN A 95 21.51 -5.06 -0.94
N ASP A 96 22.71 -5.62 -0.70
CA ASP A 96 23.91 -5.28 -1.44
C ASP A 96 23.94 -6.06 -2.76
N ARG A 97 23.91 -5.36 -3.90
CA ARG A 97 24.09 -5.95 -5.24
C ARG A 97 25.49 -5.64 -5.75
N GLN A 98 26.21 -6.68 -6.12
CA GLN A 98 27.42 -6.55 -6.92
C GLN A 98 27.02 -6.38 -8.39
N VAL A 99 27.11 -5.15 -8.91
CA VAL A 99 26.88 -4.85 -10.32
C VAL A 99 28.22 -4.85 -11.05
N GLY A 100 28.57 -6.01 -11.61
CA GLY A 100 29.77 -6.20 -12.40
C GLY A 100 29.77 -7.60 -13.02
N GLY A 101 29.26 -7.73 -14.26
CA GLY A 101 29.33 -9.01 -14.97
C GLY A 101 28.16 -9.29 -15.92
N ALA A 102 28.16 -8.63 -17.08
CA ALA A 102 27.55 -9.15 -18.32
C ALA A 102 28.13 -8.44 -19.57
N GLY A 103 28.70 -7.23 -19.42
CA GLY A 103 29.34 -6.47 -20.50
C GLY A 103 30.82 -6.15 -20.29
N MET A 104 31.51 -6.81 -19.35
CA MET A 104 32.89 -6.46 -18.94
C MET A 104 33.88 -7.60 -19.23
N THR A 105 33.77 -8.26 -20.38
CA THR A 105 34.67 -9.38 -20.74
C THR A 105 35.64 -9.06 -21.89
N VAL A 106 35.71 -7.83 -22.40
CA VAL A 106 36.63 -7.52 -23.52
C VAL A 106 37.31 -6.16 -23.38
N ALA A 107 38.16 -6.02 -22.35
CA ALA A 107 39.21 -5.01 -22.34
C ALA A 107 40.55 -5.58 -21.84
N LYS A 108 40.79 -6.88 -22.04
CA LYS A 108 42.02 -7.55 -21.63
C LYS A 108 42.57 -8.44 -22.74
N MET A 109 42.92 -7.83 -23.86
CA MET A 109 43.75 -8.45 -24.90
C MET A 109 44.64 -7.38 -25.54
N ALA A 110 45.56 -6.81 -24.77
CA ALA A 110 46.88 -6.27 -25.21
C ALA A 110 47.33 -5.08 -24.34
N VAL A 111 48.02 -5.33 -23.22
CA VAL A 111 49.31 -4.65 -22.92
C VAL A 111 50.09 -5.51 -21.91
N PRO A 112 51.30 -6.01 -22.23
CA PRO A 112 52.18 -6.69 -21.28
C PRO A 112 52.97 -5.66 -20.45
N TYR A 113 53.18 -5.99 -19.16
CA TYR A 113 54.17 -5.40 -18.24
C TYR A 113 54.34 -3.87 -18.24
N GLY A 114 53.66 -3.21 -17.30
CA GLY A 114 54.03 -1.86 -16.80
C GLY A 114 53.03 -0.76 -17.15
N GLY A 115 52.23 -0.35 -16.16
CA GLY A 115 51.48 0.92 -16.21
C GLY A 115 49.98 0.78 -15.96
N GLY A 116 49.53 1.32 -14.81
CA GLY A 116 48.16 1.81 -14.62
C GLY A 116 47.23 0.88 -13.84
N SER A 117 47.05 1.22 -12.56
CA SER A 117 45.90 0.99 -11.67
C SER A 117 44.92 -0.13 -12.02
N VAL A 118 44.93 -1.18 -11.20
CA VAL A 118 43.83 -2.14 -11.06
C VAL A 118 42.61 -1.46 -10.45
N ILE A 119 41.79 -0.81 -11.27
CA ILE A 119 40.45 -0.42 -10.86
C ILE A 119 39.60 -1.68 -10.81
N SER A 120 39.37 -2.17 -9.60
CA SER A 120 38.40 -3.23 -9.30
C SER A 120 37.01 -2.77 -9.76
N LEU A 121 36.46 -3.46 -10.77
CA LEU A 121 35.20 -3.13 -11.46
C LEU A 121 33.95 -3.68 -10.74
N PHE A 122 34.07 -4.09 -9.49
CA PHE A 122 32.91 -4.46 -8.68
C PHE A 122 32.25 -3.17 -8.19
N SER A 123 31.30 -2.65 -8.97
CA SER A 123 30.41 -1.60 -8.48
C SER A 123 29.44 -2.25 -7.49
N HIS A 124 29.51 -1.86 -6.21
CA HIS A 124 28.54 -2.30 -5.21
C HIS A 124 27.42 -1.27 -5.20
N LYS A 125 26.23 -1.64 -5.68
CA LYS A 125 25.02 -0.81 -5.55
C LYS A 125 24.18 -1.40 -4.43
N LYS A 126 23.93 -0.60 -3.40
CA LYS A 126 23.00 -0.94 -2.33
C LYS A 126 21.59 -0.58 -2.78
N TYR A 127 20.65 -1.47 -2.53
CA TYR A 127 19.23 -1.26 -2.81
C TYR A 127 18.44 -1.58 -1.56
N ASP A 128 17.29 -0.93 -1.42
CA ASP A 128 16.30 -1.35 -0.44
C ASP A 128 15.40 -2.40 -1.11
N THR A 129 14.90 -3.35 -0.32
CA THR A 129 13.89 -4.30 -0.73
C THR A 129 12.66 -4.10 0.14
N VAL A 130 11.49 -3.97 -0.46
CA VAL A 130 10.21 -3.93 0.25
C VAL A 130 9.39 -5.14 -0.18
N SER A 131 8.97 -5.92 0.81
CA SER A 131 8.07 -7.06 0.65
C SER A 131 6.74 -6.72 1.31
N LEU A 132 5.65 -7.06 0.65
CA LEU A 132 4.32 -6.83 1.17
C LEU A 132 3.42 -8.03 0.90
N GLU A 133 2.54 -8.29 1.85
CA GLU A 133 1.55 -9.36 1.80
C GLU A 133 0.16 -8.73 1.78
N TYR A 134 -0.69 -9.19 0.88
CA TYR A 134 -2.03 -8.64 0.72
C TYR A 134 -3.05 -9.71 0.41
N VAL A 135 -4.30 -9.48 0.79
CA VAL A 135 -5.42 -10.35 0.42
C VAL A 135 -6.07 -9.81 -0.85
N ASP A 136 -6.30 -10.66 -1.84
CA ASP A 136 -7.02 -10.28 -3.06
C ASP A 136 -8.54 -10.26 -2.84
N SER A 137 -9.29 -9.87 -3.88
CA SER A 137 -10.76 -9.84 -3.84
C SER A 137 -11.40 -11.23 -3.67
N ASN A 138 -10.66 -12.31 -3.89
CA ASN A 138 -11.12 -13.69 -3.74
C ASN A 138 -10.78 -14.25 -2.35
N GLY A 139 -10.13 -13.47 -1.47
CA GLY A 139 -9.66 -13.91 -0.17
C GLY A 139 -8.32 -14.66 -0.19
N GLY A 140 -7.62 -14.69 -1.33
CA GLY A 140 -6.30 -15.30 -1.47
C GLY A 140 -5.20 -14.40 -0.92
N LEU A 141 -4.29 -14.97 -0.11
CA LEU A 141 -3.09 -14.26 0.36
C LEU A 141 -2.00 -14.29 -0.70
N HIS A 142 -1.53 -13.11 -1.10
CA HIS A 142 -0.48 -12.91 -2.09
C HIS A 142 0.66 -12.09 -1.51
N GLY A 143 1.85 -12.26 -2.08
CA GLY A 143 3.02 -11.46 -1.75
C GLY A 143 3.55 -10.74 -2.97
N ALA A 144 4.05 -9.52 -2.80
CA ALA A 144 4.83 -8.83 -3.83
C ALA A 144 6.10 -8.19 -3.26
N ILE A 145 7.15 -8.19 -4.09
CA ILE A 145 8.50 -7.78 -3.71
C ILE A 145 8.99 -6.73 -4.70
N PHE A 146 9.45 -5.61 -4.16
CA PHE A 146 10.03 -4.50 -4.90
C PHE A 146 11.46 -4.25 -4.46
N GLN A 147 12.30 -3.93 -5.42
CA GLN A 147 13.62 -3.38 -5.19
C GLN A 147 13.58 -1.87 -5.48
N LEU A 148 14.09 -1.06 -4.55
CA LEU A 148 14.13 0.39 -4.60
C LEU A 148 15.55 0.90 -4.43
N GLU A 149 15.80 2.17 -4.74
CA GLU A 149 17.08 2.78 -4.40
C GLU A 149 17.25 2.88 -2.88
N LYS A 150 18.51 2.91 -2.43
CA LYS A 150 18.83 2.97 -1.01
C LYS A 150 18.10 4.16 -0.33
N GLY A 151 17.44 3.89 0.79
CA GLY A 151 16.67 4.85 1.58
C GLY A 151 15.21 5.02 1.15
N GLN A 152 14.83 4.59 -0.06
CA GLN A 152 13.45 4.71 -0.54
C GLN A 152 12.51 3.68 0.06
N GLY A 153 13.01 2.55 0.58
CA GLY A 153 12.18 1.56 1.26
C GLY A 153 11.51 2.13 2.51
N GLN A 154 12.23 2.94 3.27
CA GLN A 154 11.69 3.61 4.46
C GLN A 154 10.72 4.73 4.12
N ILE A 155 10.95 5.43 3.00
CA ILE A 155 10.01 6.44 2.50
C ILE A 155 8.69 5.76 2.14
N LEU A 156 8.73 4.71 1.32
CA LEU A 156 7.53 3.96 0.93
C LEU A 156 6.78 3.40 2.14
N ARG A 157 7.51 2.82 3.11
CA ARG A 157 6.92 2.31 4.36
C ARG A 157 6.18 3.41 5.11
N SER A 158 6.83 4.54 5.35
CA SER A 158 6.24 5.67 6.09
C SER A 158 5.00 6.21 5.38
N GLU A 159 5.02 6.25 4.05
CA GLU A 159 3.87 6.69 3.25
C GLU A 159 2.71 5.70 3.28
N LEU A 160 2.98 4.40 3.32
CA LEU A 160 1.97 3.35 3.44
C LEU A 160 1.36 3.32 4.85
N GLU A 161 2.17 3.48 5.90
CA GLU A 161 1.71 3.64 7.27
C GLU A 161 0.82 4.88 7.42
N ALA A 162 1.23 6.02 6.84
CA ALA A 162 0.43 7.25 6.81
C ALA A 162 -0.88 7.09 6.02
N ALA A 163 -0.88 6.24 4.97
CA ALA A 163 -2.07 5.90 4.20
C ALA A 163 -2.96 4.84 4.87
N GLY A 164 -2.58 4.33 6.04
CA GLY A 164 -3.40 3.43 6.86
C GLY A 164 -3.09 1.95 6.73
N VAL A 165 -1.91 1.56 6.23
CA VAL A 165 -1.44 0.16 6.39
C VAL A 165 -1.26 -0.12 7.88
N HIS A 166 -2.07 -1.03 8.40
CA HIS A 166 -1.92 -1.51 9.77
C HIS A 166 -0.87 -2.61 9.77
N VAL A 167 0.41 -2.23 9.85
CA VAL A 167 1.46 -3.22 10.05
C VAL A 167 1.29 -3.79 11.45
N ALA A 168 0.81 -5.03 11.56
CA ALA A 168 0.84 -5.75 12.82
C ALA A 168 2.32 -5.83 13.26
N HIS A 169 2.68 -5.07 14.29
CA HIS A 169 4.00 -5.15 14.89
C HIS A 169 4.13 -6.57 15.48
N PRO A 170 5.22 -7.32 15.23
CA PRO A 170 5.33 -8.74 15.60
C PRO A 170 5.35 -9.02 17.13
N GLU A 171 4.97 -8.06 17.96
CA GLU A 171 4.92 -8.20 19.42
C GLU A 171 3.56 -8.66 19.95
N ASP A 172 2.52 -8.78 19.12
CA ASP A 172 1.15 -9.17 19.56
C ASP A 172 0.78 -10.66 19.33
N GLU A 173 1.76 -11.52 19.02
CA GLU A 173 1.56 -12.98 18.88
C GLU A 173 2.45 -13.79 19.84
N THR A 174 2.68 -13.28 21.05
CA THR A 174 3.16 -14.13 22.18
C THR A 174 2.07 -14.24 23.24
N SER A 175 1.07 -15.09 22.99
CA SER A 175 0.43 -15.94 24.00
C SER A 175 -0.80 -16.67 23.42
N LYS A 176 -0.58 -17.90 22.93
CA LYS A 176 -1.51 -19.05 22.86
C LYS A 176 -0.96 -20.01 21.78
N GLY A 177 -0.50 -21.23 22.05
CA GLY A 177 -0.25 -21.98 23.26
C GLY A 177 0.46 -23.25 22.78
N SER A 178 1.64 -23.52 23.31
CA SER A 178 2.28 -24.83 23.19
C SER A 178 2.65 -25.25 24.61
N THR A 179 1.82 -26.08 25.22
CA THR A 179 2.27 -27.01 26.23
C THR A 179 2.02 -28.39 25.67
N GLN A 180 3.14 -28.98 25.26
CA GLN A 180 3.28 -30.38 24.94
C GLN A 180 2.94 -31.21 26.19
N GLU A 181 2.06 -32.19 26.05
CA GLU A 181 2.06 -33.38 26.90
C GLU A 181 2.05 -34.61 25.99
N THR A 182 3.23 -35.04 25.56
CA THR A 182 3.46 -36.43 25.13
C THR A 182 3.81 -37.25 26.36
N LYS A 183 2.82 -37.96 26.93
CA LYS A 183 3.10 -39.06 27.84
C LYS A 183 3.30 -40.34 27.03
N HIS A 184 4.55 -40.80 27.02
CA HIS A 184 4.99 -42.09 26.53
C HIS A 184 4.35 -43.18 27.38
N GLU A 185 3.66 -44.15 26.77
CA GLU A 185 3.15 -45.33 27.46
C GLU A 185 3.92 -46.57 26.96
N ASP A 186 4.76 -47.10 27.83
CA ASP A 186 5.45 -48.38 27.72
C ASP A 186 4.85 -49.31 28.77
N ASN A 187 4.13 -50.35 28.33
CA ASN A 187 4.00 -51.67 28.95
C ASN A 187 3.29 -52.66 28.01
#